data_AF-A0A4Q3QZ74-F1
#
_entry.id   AF-A0A4Q3QZ74-F1
#
_cell.length_a   1.000
_cell.length_b   1.000
_cell.length_c   1.000
_cell.angle_alpha   90.00
_cell.angle_beta   90.00
_cell.angle_gamma   90.00
#
_symmetry.space_group_name_H-M   'P 1'
#
loop_
_entity.id
_entity.type
_entity.pdbx_description
1 polymer ?
#
loop_
_entity_poly.entity_id
_entity_poly.type
_entity_poly.pdbx_seq_one_letter_code
_entity_poly.pdbx_strand_id
1 'polypeptide(L)'
;MKGLIFAAGLGTRFKPWTDKHPKALAVVNGKSLLQRNVEYLQQYGITDVHQQQGADISLGVTNRTTSRYLLFNEYNRLCGWRNTSTGQERIAIQADNYMQKAYSGLAIFQPTVLDQIQQTGKFSLIDVYLSLAPQLKIAYWQNRADYKINVSLDTAQHKISGDVEISYTNNSPDNLNYLWLYLEQNIYRADSRSSNSAAGSGGRYANALFTQGDVIKSISVEVGGKKYTPEYIVTDTRMQVWLPQALKSSGEKAKLSISYEFTVPEYGTDRMGRLKTKNGWIYTIAQWYPKMAVYDDIQGWNTNPYLGQSEFYLEYGDFDYAITAPSNIIIVGSKHHWP
;
A
#
# COMPACT_ATOMS: atom_id res chain seq x y z
N MET A 1 -8.49 15.37 13.43
CA MET A 1 -9.07 14.35 12.51
C MET A 1 -9.17 14.99 11.13
N LYS A 2 -8.85 14.29 10.04
CA LYS A 2 -8.88 14.84 8.66
C LYS A 2 -10.16 14.36 7.96
N GLY A 3 -10.80 15.21 7.16
CA GLY A 3 -12.04 14.89 6.45
C GLY A 3 -11.83 14.93 4.94
N LEU A 4 -12.38 13.95 4.22
CA LEU A 4 -12.36 13.89 2.77
C LEU A 4 -13.80 14.03 2.24
N ILE A 5 -14.05 15.04 1.40
CA ILE A 5 -15.36 15.26 0.78
C ILE A 5 -15.30 14.77 -0.66
N PHE A 6 -15.98 13.66 -0.97
CA PHE A 6 -16.15 13.19 -2.33
C PHE A 6 -17.30 13.94 -3.01
N ALA A 7 -16.97 14.84 -3.93
CA ALA A 7 -17.96 15.55 -4.76
C ALA A 7 -18.06 14.88 -6.15
N ALA A 8 -18.82 13.78 -6.25
CA ALA A 8 -19.05 13.09 -7.52
C ALA A 8 -20.55 12.97 -7.82
N GLY A 9 -20.91 13.08 -9.10
CA GLY A 9 -22.26 12.82 -9.61
C GLY A 9 -22.62 13.71 -10.79
N LEU A 10 -23.16 13.12 -11.86
CA LEU A 10 -23.54 13.80 -13.11
C LEU A 10 -24.63 14.89 -12.96
N GLY A 11 -25.20 15.07 -11.76
CA GLY A 11 -26.18 16.11 -11.49
C GLY A 11 -27.50 15.97 -12.26
N THR A 12 -27.74 14.85 -12.96
CA THR A 12 -28.81 14.72 -13.98
C THR A 12 -30.22 15.01 -13.46
N ARG A 13 -30.49 14.72 -12.19
CA ARG A 13 -31.78 15.01 -11.53
C ARG A 13 -31.96 16.47 -11.13
N PHE A 14 -30.92 17.28 -11.22
CA PHE A 14 -30.88 18.69 -10.83
C PHE A 14 -30.62 19.59 -12.06
N LYS A 15 -30.98 19.07 -13.23
CA LYS A 15 -31.10 19.87 -14.45
C LYS A 15 -32.36 20.74 -14.39
N PRO A 16 -32.37 21.93 -15.00
CA PRO A 16 -31.30 22.47 -15.87
C PRO A 16 -30.18 23.20 -15.11
N TRP A 17 -30.29 23.39 -13.79
CA TRP A 17 -29.31 24.18 -13.02
C TRP A 17 -27.88 23.63 -13.15
N THR A 18 -27.75 22.30 -13.13
CA THR A 18 -26.46 21.60 -13.28
C THR A 18 -25.86 21.64 -14.69
N ASP A 19 -26.57 22.20 -15.68
CA ASP A 19 -25.99 22.40 -17.02
C ASP A 19 -24.95 23.53 -17.04
N LYS A 20 -25.00 24.43 -16.06
CA LYS A 20 -24.06 25.57 -15.93
C LYS A 20 -23.26 25.59 -14.62
N HIS A 21 -23.58 24.71 -13.67
CA HIS A 21 -22.99 24.73 -12.34
C HIS A 21 -22.76 23.30 -11.79
N PRO A 22 -21.61 23.02 -11.15
CA PRO A 22 -21.40 21.75 -10.47
C PRO A 22 -22.43 21.54 -9.34
N LYS A 23 -23.04 20.34 -9.25
CA LYS A 23 -24.05 20.03 -8.22
C LYS A 23 -23.56 20.33 -6.80
N ALA A 24 -22.28 20.09 -6.51
CA ALA A 24 -21.69 20.37 -5.20
C ALA A 24 -21.71 21.86 -4.83
N LEU A 25 -21.80 22.77 -5.81
CA LEU A 25 -21.89 24.21 -5.59
C LEU A 25 -23.35 24.72 -5.49
N ALA A 26 -24.34 23.83 -5.56
CA ALA A 26 -25.74 24.22 -5.43
C ALA A 26 -26.00 24.91 -4.09
N VAL A 27 -26.58 26.10 -4.14
CA VAL A 27 -26.85 26.92 -2.96
C VAL A 27 -28.17 26.50 -2.34
N VAL A 28 -28.14 26.15 -1.05
CA VAL A 28 -29.32 25.82 -0.23
C VAL A 28 -29.25 26.66 1.05
N ASN A 29 -30.21 27.58 1.20
CA ASN A 29 -30.25 28.60 2.27
C ASN A 29 -28.95 29.40 2.38
N GLY A 30 -28.49 29.97 1.25
CA GLY A 30 -27.33 30.85 1.22
C GLY A 30 -25.97 30.18 1.33
N LYS A 31 -25.90 28.84 1.46
CA LYS A 31 -24.64 28.08 1.49
C LYS A 31 -24.61 26.99 0.44
N SER A 32 -23.47 26.78 -0.20
CA SER A 32 -23.33 25.67 -1.15
C SER A 32 -23.39 24.31 -0.44
N LEU A 33 -23.79 23.25 -1.15
CA LEU A 33 -23.75 21.90 -0.61
C LEU A 33 -22.33 21.51 -0.16
N LEU A 34 -21.29 21.95 -0.88
CA LEU A 34 -19.90 21.76 -0.49
C LEU A 34 -19.57 22.50 0.82
N GLN A 35 -19.91 23.79 0.91
CA GLN A 35 -19.70 24.59 2.13
C GLN A 35 -20.40 23.96 3.34
N ARG A 36 -21.63 23.47 3.17
CA ARG A 36 -22.37 22.78 4.24
C ARG A 36 -21.64 21.54 4.75
N ASN A 37 -21.05 20.75 3.85
CA ASN A 37 -20.27 19.58 4.24
C ASN A 37 -18.97 19.99 4.94
N VAL A 38 -18.29 21.05 4.48
CA VAL A 38 -17.09 21.59 5.14
C VAL A 38 -17.43 22.08 6.55
N GLU A 39 -18.47 22.89 6.71
CA GLU A 39 -18.90 23.41 8.01
C GLU A 39 -19.37 22.30 8.95
N TYR A 40 -20.06 21.29 8.43
CA TYR A 40 -20.43 20.10 9.20
C TYR A 40 -19.20 19.39 9.74
N LEU A 41 -18.18 19.17 8.91
CA LEU A 41 -16.91 18.57 9.36
C LEU A 41 -16.20 19.44 10.41
N GLN A 42 -16.18 20.76 10.21
CA GLN A 42 -15.61 21.71 11.17
C GLN A 42 -16.27 21.64 12.56
N GLN A 43 -17.58 21.39 12.63
CA GLN A 43 -18.30 21.19 13.90
C GLN A 43 -17.77 19.99 14.71
N TYR A 44 -17.16 19.01 14.06
CA TYR A 44 -16.52 17.85 14.70
C TYR A 44 -14.99 18.02 14.86
N GLY A 45 -14.48 19.26 14.79
CA GLY A 45 -13.06 19.55 14.96
C GLY A 45 -12.18 19.13 13.78
N ILE A 46 -12.78 18.94 12.59
CA ILE A 46 -12.07 18.67 11.34
C ILE A 46 -11.90 19.99 10.60
N THR A 47 -10.79 20.67 10.86
CA THR A 47 -10.48 22.00 10.27
C THR A 47 -9.49 21.94 9.11
N ASP A 48 -8.89 20.77 8.87
CA ASP A 48 -7.85 20.56 7.89
C ASP A 48 -8.41 19.72 6.72
N VAL A 49 -8.76 20.40 5.62
CA VAL A 49 -9.17 19.78 4.36
C VAL A 49 -7.89 19.59 3.56
N HIS A 50 -7.50 18.32 3.39
CA HIS A 50 -6.20 17.84 2.91
C HIS A 50 -5.40 18.84 2.03
N GLN A 51 -4.25 19.28 2.56
CA GLN A 51 -3.16 19.84 1.78
C GLN A 51 -2.23 18.69 1.35
N GLN A 52 -2.24 18.36 0.07
CA GLN A 52 -1.39 17.35 -0.54
C GLN A 52 0.08 17.81 -0.57
N GLN A 53 1.01 17.07 0.03
CA GLN A 53 2.44 17.36 -0.17
C GLN A 53 2.90 16.76 -1.51
N GLY A 54 3.52 17.60 -2.35
CA GLY A 54 4.33 17.15 -3.48
C GLY A 54 3.65 17.00 -4.84
N ALA A 55 2.33 17.13 -4.98
CA ALA A 55 1.66 17.27 -6.30
C ALA A 55 0.44 18.20 -6.20
N ASP A 56 0.16 18.92 -7.29
CA ASP A 56 -0.96 19.87 -7.40
C ASP A 56 -2.29 19.13 -7.60
N ILE A 57 -2.25 17.99 -8.30
CA ILE A 57 -3.36 17.04 -8.41
C ILE A 57 -2.82 15.63 -8.23
N SER A 58 -3.34 14.89 -7.25
CA SER A 58 -3.14 13.44 -7.11
C SER A 58 -4.23 12.66 -7.84
N LEU A 59 -3.85 11.68 -8.64
CA LEU A 59 -4.79 10.83 -9.38
C LEU A 59 -4.84 9.41 -8.79
N GLY A 60 -6.05 8.95 -8.47
CA GLY A 60 -6.31 7.54 -8.19
C GLY A 60 -6.26 6.75 -9.49
N VAL A 61 -5.27 5.87 -9.64
CA VAL A 61 -5.08 5.04 -10.82
C VAL A 61 -4.78 3.59 -10.47
N THR A 62 -5.04 2.68 -11.40
CA THR A 62 -4.83 1.23 -11.22
C THR A 62 -4.26 0.57 -12.48
N ASN A 63 -3.83 -0.69 -12.35
CA ASN A 63 -3.37 -1.53 -13.46
C ASN A 63 -4.51 -2.31 -14.15
N ARG A 64 -5.79 -1.96 -13.91
CA ARG A 64 -6.92 -2.69 -14.53
C ARG A 64 -6.92 -2.50 -16.05
N THR A 65 -7.29 -3.54 -16.78
CA THR A 65 -7.48 -3.47 -18.23
C THR A 65 -8.63 -2.54 -18.58
N THR A 66 -8.40 -1.62 -19.50
CA THR A 66 -9.41 -0.71 -20.06
C THR A 66 -9.04 -0.32 -21.49
N SER A 67 -9.95 0.33 -22.20
CA SER A 67 -9.62 0.96 -23.48
C SER A 67 -9.03 2.36 -23.29
N ARG A 68 -9.24 3.02 -22.15
CA ARG A 68 -8.85 4.43 -21.92
C ARG A 68 -7.81 4.56 -20.81
N TYR A 69 -6.59 4.88 -21.16
CA TYR A 69 -5.47 5.02 -20.23
C TYR A 69 -5.04 6.48 -20.07
N LEU A 70 -4.64 6.81 -18.85
CA LEU A 70 -3.74 7.94 -18.61
C LEU A 70 -2.31 7.45 -18.84
N LEU A 71 -1.50 8.31 -19.44
CA LEU A 71 -0.10 8.07 -19.75
C LEU A 71 0.76 8.84 -18.77
N PHE A 72 1.66 8.13 -18.09
CA PHE A 72 2.58 8.70 -17.12
C PHE A 72 4.03 8.44 -17.55
N ASN A 73 4.94 9.37 -17.27
CA ASN A 73 6.38 9.13 -17.44
C ASN A 73 6.96 8.34 -16.25
N GLU A 74 8.26 8.05 -16.29
CA GLU A 74 9.01 7.35 -15.23
C GLU A 74 8.93 8.00 -13.84
N TYR A 75 8.64 9.30 -13.76
CA TYR A 75 8.43 10.05 -12.52
C TYR A 75 6.97 10.07 -12.06
N ASN A 76 6.11 9.22 -12.65
CA ASN A 76 4.67 9.16 -12.42
C ASN A 76 3.93 10.49 -12.66
N ARG A 77 4.48 11.38 -13.51
CA ARG A 77 3.82 12.61 -13.92
C ARG A 77 2.89 12.35 -15.10
N LEU A 78 1.67 12.86 -15.04
CA LEU A 78 0.71 12.75 -16.13
C LEU A 78 1.26 13.45 -17.38
N CYS A 79 1.40 12.68 -18.45
CA CYS A 79 1.94 13.14 -19.72
C CYS A 79 0.90 13.11 -20.83
N GLY A 80 -0.13 12.28 -20.72
CA GLY A 80 -1.08 12.14 -21.80
C GLY A 80 -2.27 11.24 -21.47
N TRP A 81 -3.05 10.97 -22.50
CA TRP A 81 -4.18 10.05 -22.46
C TRP A 81 -4.26 9.30 -23.79
N ARG A 82 -4.60 8.02 -23.74
CA ARG A 82 -4.73 7.15 -24.91
C ARG A 82 -6.02 6.35 -24.86
N ASN A 83 -6.66 6.19 -26.01
CA ASN A 83 -7.69 5.19 -26.22
C ASN A 83 -7.18 4.08 -27.15
N THR A 84 -6.93 2.89 -26.60
CA THR A 84 -6.40 1.75 -27.36
C THR A 84 -7.43 1.16 -28.32
N SER A 85 -8.73 1.33 -28.09
CA SER A 85 -9.75 0.81 -29.01
C SER A 85 -9.93 1.66 -30.26
N THR A 86 -9.54 2.94 -30.21
CA THR A 86 -9.68 3.87 -31.35
C THR A 86 -8.33 4.37 -31.88
N GLY A 87 -7.22 4.04 -31.23
CA GLY A 87 -5.89 4.58 -31.53
C GLY A 87 -5.71 6.07 -31.21
N GLN A 88 -6.68 6.71 -30.56
CA GLN A 88 -6.61 8.14 -30.28
C GLN A 88 -5.64 8.42 -29.14
N GLU A 89 -4.81 9.45 -29.31
CA GLU A 89 -3.84 9.87 -28.30
C GLU A 89 -3.82 11.39 -28.15
N ARG A 90 -3.64 11.85 -26.93
CA ARG A 90 -3.47 13.26 -26.58
C ARG A 90 -2.31 13.38 -25.61
N ILE A 91 -1.20 13.96 -26.09
CA ILE A 91 0.02 14.15 -25.31
C ILE A 91 0.12 15.60 -24.87
N ALA A 92 0.26 15.81 -23.58
CA ALA A 92 0.50 17.09 -22.92
C ALA A 92 2.01 17.32 -22.65
N ILE A 93 2.75 16.26 -22.33
CA ILE A 93 4.20 16.30 -22.07
C ILE A 93 4.86 15.15 -22.84
N GLN A 94 5.92 15.44 -23.59
CA GLN A 94 6.70 14.41 -24.27
C GLN A 94 7.60 13.66 -23.28
N ALA A 95 7.67 12.34 -23.40
CA ALA A 95 8.54 11.47 -22.62
C ALA A 95 9.03 10.29 -23.47
N ASP A 96 10.17 9.72 -23.09
CA ASP A 96 10.77 8.57 -23.80
C ASP A 96 9.92 7.31 -23.69
N ASN A 97 9.28 7.11 -22.54
CA ASN A 97 8.41 5.98 -22.25
C ASN A 97 7.13 6.41 -21.52
N TYR A 98 6.02 5.74 -21.84
CA TYR A 98 4.73 5.98 -21.20
C TYR A 98 4.24 4.72 -20.47
N MET A 99 4.04 4.86 -19.17
CA MET A 99 3.30 3.90 -18.36
C MET A 99 1.79 4.17 -18.48
N GLN A 100 1.04 3.14 -18.87
CA GLN A 100 -0.42 3.22 -18.98
C GLN A 100 -1.07 2.84 -17.64
N LYS A 101 -1.90 3.72 -17.11
CA LYS A 101 -2.72 3.43 -15.92
C LYS A 101 -4.18 3.76 -16.18
N ALA A 102 -5.07 2.91 -15.70
CA ALA A 102 -6.49 3.14 -15.78
C ALA A 102 -6.91 4.14 -14.70
N TYR A 103 -7.63 5.18 -15.11
CA TYR A 103 -8.14 6.16 -14.16
C TYR A 103 -9.26 5.56 -13.32
N SER A 104 -9.19 5.73 -12.00
CA SER A 104 -10.20 5.24 -11.05
C SER A 104 -11.33 6.24 -10.82
N GLY A 105 -11.31 7.39 -11.49
CA GLY A 105 -12.31 8.45 -11.31
C GLY A 105 -12.15 9.24 -10.01
N LEU A 106 -11.01 9.08 -9.34
CA LEU A 106 -10.67 9.78 -8.11
C LEU A 106 -9.49 10.73 -8.37
N ALA A 107 -9.65 11.98 -7.99
CA ALA A 107 -8.57 12.95 -7.96
C ALA A 107 -8.66 13.82 -6.71
N ILE A 108 -7.51 14.16 -6.14
CA ILE A 108 -7.36 15.13 -5.05
C ILE A 108 -6.69 16.35 -5.66
N PHE A 109 -7.20 17.54 -5.36
CA PHE A 109 -6.69 18.81 -5.88
C PHE A 109 -6.18 19.66 -4.73
N GLN A 110 -5.05 20.34 -4.95
CA GLN A 110 -4.73 21.53 -4.18
C GLN A 110 -5.81 22.60 -4.41
N PRO A 111 -6.29 23.31 -3.37
CA PRO A 111 -7.34 24.32 -3.53
C PRO A 111 -7.02 25.37 -4.60
N THR A 112 -5.75 25.80 -4.69
CA THR A 112 -5.25 26.80 -5.64
C THR A 112 -5.31 26.37 -7.11
N VAL A 113 -5.52 25.08 -7.39
CA VAL A 113 -5.66 24.57 -8.75
C VAL A 113 -7.03 24.86 -9.32
N LEU A 114 -8.04 25.00 -8.47
CA LEU A 114 -9.42 25.28 -8.92
C LEU A 114 -9.50 26.61 -9.66
N ASP A 115 -8.71 27.61 -9.25
CA ASP A 115 -8.65 28.93 -9.87
C ASP A 115 -7.96 28.92 -11.26
N GLN A 116 -7.23 27.84 -11.57
CA GLN A 116 -6.51 27.68 -12.83
C GLN A 116 -7.32 26.96 -13.90
N ILE A 117 -8.49 26.40 -13.54
CA ILE A 117 -9.37 25.70 -14.48
C ILE A 117 -10.04 26.72 -15.41
N GLN A 118 -9.65 26.72 -16.68
CA GLN A 118 -10.18 27.63 -17.70
C GLN A 118 -11.41 27.07 -18.44
N GLN A 119 -11.69 25.77 -18.30
CA GLN A 119 -12.80 25.13 -18.98
C GLN A 119 -14.14 25.63 -18.39
N THR A 120 -15.05 26.03 -19.27
CA THR A 120 -16.39 26.49 -18.89
C THR A 120 -17.48 25.58 -19.45
N GLY A 121 -18.66 25.58 -18.84
CA GLY A 121 -19.76 24.71 -19.24
C GLY A 121 -19.50 23.23 -18.94
N LYS A 122 -20.02 22.33 -19.78
CA LYS A 122 -19.79 20.88 -19.64
C LYS A 122 -18.45 20.51 -20.26
N PHE A 123 -17.49 20.11 -19.43
CA PHE A 123 -16.17 19.67 -19.87
C PHE A 123 -15.77 18.32 -19.26
N SER A 124 -14.75 17.70 -19.87
CA SER A 124 -14.12 16.49 -19.35
C SER A 124 -13.01 16.87 -18.37
N LEU A 125 -12.95 16.20 -17.21
CA LEU A 125 -11.83 16.36 -16.29
C LEU A 125 -10.50 15.91 -16.90
N ILE A 126 -10.52 14.98 -17.86
CA ILE A 126 -9.31 14.61 -18.58
C ILE A 126 -8.74 15.81 -19.34
N ASP A 127 -9.60 16.67 -19.91
CA ASP A 127 -9.15 17.84 -20.66
C ASP A 127 -8.55 18.88 -19.72
N VAL A 128 -9.14 19.03 -18.52
CA VAL A 128 -8.57 19.84 -17.43
C VAL A 128 -7.18 19.33 -17.08
N TYR A 129 -7.06 18.03 -16.76
CA TYR A 129 -5.77 17.44 -16.39
C TYR A 129 -4.71 17.63 -17.46
N LEU A 130 -5.03 17.32 -18.72
CA LEU A 130 -4.06 17.46 -19.81
C LEU A 130 -3.68 18.92 -20.09
N SER A 131 -4.62 19.86 -19.95
CA SER A 131 -4.32 21.29 -20.12
C SER A 131 -3.40 21.85 -19.04
N LEU A 132 -3.54 21.35 -17.80
CA LEU A 132 -2.77 21.81 -16.65
C LEU A 132 -1.46 21.04 -16.48
N ALA A 133 -1.36 19.80 -16.97
CA ALA A 133 -0.19 18.93 -16.78
C ALA A 133 1.16 19.58 -17.12
N PRO A 134 1.32 20.42 -18.18
CA PRO A 134 2.59 21.07 -18.46
C PRO A 134 3.04 22.04 -17.35
N GLN A 135 2.08 22.69 -16.68
CA GLN A 135 2.32 23.76 -15.70
C GLN A 135 2.25 23.27 -14.26
N LEU A 136 1.41 22.26 -14.00
CA LEU A 136 1.16 21.68 -12.68
C LEU A 136 1.68 20.25 -12.59
N LYS A 137 2.10 19.86 -11.39
CA LYS A 137 2.46 18.48 -11.09
C LYS A 137 1.20 17.66 -10.81
N ILE A 138 0.66 17.10 -11.89
CA ILE A 138 -0.40 16.08 -11.82
C ILE A 138 0.27 14.72 -11.79
N ALA A 139 0.11 13.98 -10.71
CA ALA A 139 0.84 12.73 -10.51
C ALA A 139 0.02 11.71 -9.73
N TYR A 140 0.55 10.50 -9.66
CA TYR A 140 0.21 9.54 -8.63
C TYR A 140 1.54 9.00 -8.08
N TRP A 141 1.51 8.32 -6.95
CA TRP A 141 2.65 7.52 -6.54
C TRP A 141 2.16 6.24 -5.88
N GLN A 142 2.97 5.20 -6.01
CA GLN A 142 2.75 3.92 -5.36
C GLN A 142 4.13 3.34 -5.12
N ASN A 143 4.49 3.12 -3.87
CA ASN A 143 5.72 2.42 -3.55
C ASN A 143 5.60 0.95 -4.01
N ARG A 144 6.75 0.29 -4.14
CA ARG A 144 6.80 -1.10 -4.60
C ARG A 144 7.68 -1.91 -3.66
N ALA A 145 7.26 -3.13 -3.33
CA ALA A 145 8.06 -4.08 -2.57
C ALA A 145 8.05 -5.43 -3.30
N ASP A 146 9.15 -5.76 -3.95
CA ASP A 146 9.34 -7.06 -4.60
C ASP A 146 10.09 -8.01 -3.67
N TYR A 147 9.73 -9.28 -3.71
CA TYR A 147 10.23 -10.28 -2.78
C TYR A 147 10.88 -11.44 -3.52
N LYS A 148 12.06 -11.82 -3.04
CA LYS A 148 12.68 -13.12 -3.33
C LYS A 148 12.84 -13.88 -2.03
N ILE A 149 12.18 -15.02 -1.89
CA ILE A 149 12.08 -15.73 -0.61
C ILE A 149 12.52 -17.19 -0.76
N ASN A 150 13.50 -17.63 0.03
CA ASN A 150 13.87 -19.03 0.15
C ASN A 150 13.58 -19.49 1.57
N VAL A 151 12.75 -20.50 1.74
CA VAL A 151 12.37 -21.02 3.06
C VAL A 151 12.53 -22.53 3.14
N SER A 152 12.78 -23.03 4.36
CA SER A 152 12.81 -24.43 4.69
C SER A 152 11.85 -24.74 5.85
N LEU A 153 11.06 -25.80 5.70
CA LEU A 153 10.25 -26.37 6.78
C LEU A 153 10.97 -27.55 7.42
N ASP A 154 11.38 -27.39 8.67
CA ASP A 154 11.85 -28.48 9.52
C ASP A 154 10.67 -29.05 10.30
N THR A 155 10.25 -30.27 9.97
CA THR A 155 9.12 -30.94 10.65
C THR A 155 9.50 -31.70 11.91
N ALA A 156 10.79 -31.88 12.20
CA ALA A 156 11.24 -32.41 13.48
C ALA A 156 11.23 -31.32 14.56
N GLN A 157 11.63 -30.10 14.18
CA GLN A 157 11.63 -28.93 15.07
C GLN A 157 10.36 -28.08 14.98
N HIS A 158 9.52 -28.33 13.97
CA HIS A 158 8.34 -27.53 13.64
C HIS A 158 8.67 -26.06 13.42
N LYS A 159 9.72 -25.82 12.62
CA LYS A 159 10.32 -24.50 12.43
C LYS A 159 10.37 -24.15 10.95
N ILE A 160 10.09 -22.88 10.65
CA ILE A 160 10.40 -22.28 9.36
C ILE A 160 11.68 -21.46 9.55
N SER A 161 12.66 -21.68 8.68
CA SER A 161 13.83 -20.82 8.53
C SER A 161 13.86 -20.30 7.11
N GLY A 162 14.19 -19.02 6.92
CA GLY A 162 14.19 -18.43 5.60
C GLY A 162 15.11 -17.24 5.44
N ASP A 163 15.42 -16.96 4.19
CA ASP A 163 16.08 -15.76 3.72
C ASP A 163 15.13 -15.03 2.79
N VAL A 164 14.80 -13.78 3.13
CA VAL A 164 14.01 -12.88 2.29
C VAL A 164 14.88 -11.73 1.80
N GLU A 165 14.87 -11.52 0.50
CA GLU A 165 15.33 -10.29 -0.12
C GLU A 165 14.11 -9.45 -0.51
N ILE A 166 14.09 -8.20 -0.07
CA ILE A 166 13.04 -7.23 -0.37
C ILE A 166 13.64 -6.08 -1.16
N SER A 167 13.24 -5.94 -2.41
CA SER A 167 13.56 -4.77 -3.23
C SER A 167 12.45 -3.73 -3.08
N TYR A 168 12.71 -2.70 -2.27
CA TYR A 168 11.79 -1.61 -2.02
C TYR A 168 12.11 -0.41 -2.92
N THR A 169 11.09 0.13 -3.61
CA THR A 169 11.21 1.35 -4.43
C THR A 169 10.38 2.47 -3.80
N ASN A 170 11.05 3.56 -3.42
CA ASN A 170 10.41 4.75 -2.86
C ASN A 170 9.97 5.70 -3.97
N ASN A 171 8.74 5.52 -4.47
CA ASN A 171 8.10 6.43 -5.40
C ASN A 171 7.38 7.60 -4.70
N SER A 172 7.33 7.62 -3.36
CA SER A 172 6.70 8.69 -2.60
C SER A 172 7.42 10.03 -2.81
N PRO A 173 6.76 11.17 -2.51
CA PRO A 173 7.40 12.48 -2.59
C PRO A 173 8.44 12.73 -1.48
N ASP A 174 8.52 11.84 -0.49
CA ASP A 174 9.30 12.04 0.72
C ASP A 174 10.61 11.26 0.72
N ASN A 175 11.64 11.84 1.34
CA ASN A 175 12.88 11.12 1.64
C ASN A 175 12.66 10.29 2.91
N LEU A 176 12.94 9.00 2.85
CA LEU A 176 12.67 8.08 3.96
C LEU A 176 13.96 7.78 4.73
N ASN A 177 14.04 8.18 5.99
CA ASN A 177 15.20 7.91 6.85
C ASN A 177 15.21 6.49 7.45
N TYR A 178 14.06 5.82 7.39
CA TYR A 178 13.85 4.49 7.93
C TYR A 178 12.75 3.78 7.14
N LEU A 179 12.79 2.46 7.19
CA LEU A 179 11.80 1.56 6.60
C LEU A 179 11.06 0.81 7.71
N TRP A 180 9.79 0.49 7.49
CA TRP A 180 9.01 -0.32 8.42
C TRP A 180 8.63 -1.66 7.80
N LEU A 181 8.73 -2.71 8.62
CA LEU A 181 8.30 -4.05 8.30
C LEU A 181 7.32 -4.58 9.34
N TYR A 182 6.43 -5.47 8.91
CA TYR A 182 5.64 -6.32 9.79
C TYR A 182 6.37 -7.63 10.07
N LEU A 183 6.40 -8.00 11.35
CA LEU A 183 6.87 -9.28 11.89
C LEU A 183 5.67 -9.98 12.54
N GLU A 184 4.82 -10.55 11.70
CA GLU A 184 3.49 -11.02 12.12
C GLU A 184 3.54 -12.26 13.00
N GLN A 185 4.62 -13.06 12.97
CA GLN A 185 4.74 -14.20 13.89
C GLN A 185 4.93 -13.75 15.33
N ASN A 186 5.30 -12.48 15.56
CA ASN A 186 5.36 -11.91 16.90
C ASN A 186 4.01 -11.88 17.62
N ILE A 187 2.86 -12.10 16.96
CA ILE A 187 1.57 -12.28 17.67
C ILE A 187 1.59 -13.49 18.63
N TYR A 188 2.48 -14.45 18.40
CA TYR A 188 2.63 -15.64 19.24
C TYR A 188 3.59 -15.44 20.41
N ARG A 189 4.22 -14.26 20.54
CA ARG A 189 5.04 -13.94 21.70
C ARG A 189 4.17 -13.70 22.93
N ALA A 190 4.68 -14.12 24.09
CA ALA A 190 4.03 -13.91 25.38
C ALA A 190 3.76 -12.42 25.67
N ASP A 191 4.67 -11.54 25.25
CA ASP A 191 4.61 -10.10 25.47
C ASP A 191 3.92 -9.30 24.34
N SER A 192 3.34 -9.98 23.34
CA SER A 192 2.64 -9.30 22.24
C SER A 192 1.36 -8.60 22.73
N ARG A 193 0.89 -7.59 22.01
CA ARG A 193 -0.42 -7.00 22.33
C ARG A 193 -1.56 -7.97 22.05
N SER A 194 -1.40 -8.81 21.03
CA SER A 194 -2.39 -9.82 20.66
C SER A 194 -2.61 -10.81 21.82
N SER A 195 -1.54 -11.38 22.39
CA SER A 195 -1.62 -12.30 23.54
C SER A 195 -2.27 -11.67 24.77
N ASN A 196 -2.00 -10.39 25.04
CA ASN A 196 -2.60 -9.65 26.16
C ASN A 196 -4.08 -9.28 25.94
N SER A 197 -4.55 -9.33 24.69
CA SER A 197 -5.93 -8.98 24.31
C SER A 197 -6.82 -10.20 23.99
N ALA A 198 -6.22 -11.39 23.82
CA ALA A 198 -6.95 -12.61 23.52
C ALA A 198 -7.64 -13.17 24.77
N ALA A 199 -8.85 -13.71 24.62
CA ALA A 199 -9.49 -14.48 25.68
C ALA A 199 -8.64 -15.73 25.99
N GLY A 200 -8.30 -15.97 27.26
CA GLY A 200 -7.30 -16.95 27.70
C GLY A 200 -7.58 -18.43 27.32
N SER A 201 -8.74 -18.75 26.76
CA SER A 201 -9.02 -20.07 26.17
C SER A 201 -10.23 -20.01 25.23
N GLY A 202 -10.12 -20.66 24.07
CA GLY A 202 -11.25 -20.85 23.15
C GLY A 202 -11.55 -19.60 22.30
N GLY A 203 -11.41 -19.75 20.99
CA GLY A 203 -11.70 -18.69 20.02
C GLY A 203 -10.85 -18.83 18.76
N ARG A 204 -11.35 -18.32 17.64
CA ARG A 204 -10.72 -18.33 16.31
C ARG A 204 -9.29 -17.75 16.27
N TYR A 205 -8.95 -16.92 17.25
CA TYR A 205 -7.69 -16.20 17.36
C TYR A 205 -7.02 -16.38 18.74
N ALA A 206 -7.43 -17.40 19.51
CA ALA A 206 -6.84 -17.68 20.81
C ALA A 206 -5.50 -18.41 20.63
N ASN A 207 -4.45 -17.89 21.26
CA ASN A 207 -3.12 -18.51 21.28
C ASN A 207 -2.97 -19.29 22.60
N ALA A 208 -2.96 -20.61 22.55
CA ALA A 208 -2.83 -21.44 23.76
C ALA A 208 -1.37 -21.59 24.23
N LEU A 209 -0.41 -21.39 23.32
CA LEU A 209 1.03 -21.53 23.56
C LEU A 209 1.79 -20.36 22.94
N PHE A 210 2.90 -19.98 23.59
CA PHE A 210 3.77 -18.91 23.13
C PHE A 210 4.99 -19.44 22.38
N THR A 211 5.45 -18.66 21.39
CA THR A 211 6.73 -18.86 20.69
C THR A 211 7.61 -17.61 20.88
N GLN A 212 8.81 -17.63 20.30
CA GLN A 212 9.67 -16.43 20.24
C GLN A 212 9.23 -15.44 19.14
N GLY A 213 8.19 -15.76 18.38
CA GLY A 213 7.80 -15.00 17.19
C GLY A 213 8.83 -15.11 16.07
N ASP A 214 8.96 -14.04 15.28
CA ASP A 214 10.01 -13.88 14.27
C ASP A 214 11.36 -13.63 14.95
N VAL A 215 12.30 -14.55 14.78
CA VAL A 215 13.68 -14.41 15.23
C VAL A 215 14.54 -13.96 14.05
N ILE A 216 14.98 -12.70 14.06
CA ILE A 216 15.88 -12.15 13.04
C ILE A 216 17.31 -12.62 13.33
N LYS A 217 17.89 -13.42 12.42
CA LYS A 217 19.25 -13.95 12.53
C LYS A 217 20.29 -12.99 11.98
N SER A 218 19.95 -12.30 10.89
CA SER A 218 20.77 -11.25 10.30
C SER A 218 19.93 -10.33 9.45
N ILE A 219 20.34 -9.07 9.36
CA ILE A 219 19.78 -8.09 8.43
C ILE A 219 20.89 -7.28 7.79
N SER A 220 20.71 -6.98 6.50
CA SER A 220 21.54 -6.02 5.78
C SER A 220 20.68 -5.21 4.83
N VAL A 221 21.11 -3.99 4.53
CA VAL A 221 20.44 -3.12 3.56
C VAL A 221 21.46 -2.61 2.57
N GLU A 222 21.06 -2.53 1.30
CA GLU A 222 21.85 -1.98 0.21
C GLU A 222 21.11 -0.79 -0.40
N VAL A 223 21.78 0.37 -0.46
CA VAL A 223 21.27 1.60 -1.09
C VAL A 223 22.37 2.18 -1.96
N GLY A 224 22.08 2.52 -3.22
CA GLY A 224 23.07 3.03 -4.17
C GLY A 224 24.27 2.09 -4.39
N GLY A 225 24.04 0.77 -4.32
CA GLY A 225 25.07 -0.26 -4.48
C GLY A 225 25.99 -0.45 -3.27
N LYS A 226 25.77 0.26 -2.15
CA LYS A 226 26.54 0.10 -0.91
C LYS A 226 25.72 -0.68 0.12
N LYS A 227 26.29 -1.77 0.61
CA LYS A 227 25.69 -2.64 1.63
C LYS A 227 26.17 -2.24 3.03
N TYR A 228 25.26 -2.26 3.99
CA TYR A 228 25.54 -1.98 5.41
C TYR A 228 24.62 -2.82 6.32
N THR A 229 25.01 -2.91 7.59
CA THR A 229 24.19 -3.49 8.65
C THR A 229 23.41 -2.37 9.33
N PRO A 230 22.07 -2.34 9.22
CA PRO A 230 21.26 -1.28 9.83
C PRO A 230 21.12 -1.47 11.33
N GLU A 231 20.89 -0.36 12.05
CA GLU A 231 20.23 -0.42 13.35
C GLU A 231 18.73 -0.67 13.15
N TYR A 232 18.12 -1.46 14.02
CA TYR A 232 16.67 -1.71 13.98
C TYR A 232 16.07 -1.88 15.37
N ILE A 233 14.78 -1.58 15.48
CA ILE A 233 13.99 -1.76 16.70
C ILE A 233 12.77 -2.61 16.36
N VAL A 234 12.56 -3.68 17.12
CA VAL A 234 11.34 -4.50 17.04
C VAL A 234 10.42 -4.12 18.19
N THR A 235 9.20 -3.68 17.85
CA THR A 235 8.16 -3.33 18.81
C THR A 235 6.87 -4.02 18.44
N ASP A 236 6.49 -5.03 19.22
CA ASP A 236 5.31 -5.87 18.96
C ASP A 236 5.47 -6.57 17.60
N THR A 237 4.48 -6.52 16.72
CA THR A 237 4.49 -7.13 15.38
C THR A 237 5.13 -6.28 14.29
N ARG A 238 6.03 -5.35 14.64
CA ARG A 238 6.64 -4.41 13.70
C ARG A 238 8.13 -4.24 13.95
N MET A 239 8.86 -3.92 12.90
CA MET A 239 10.28 -3.62 12.92
C MET A 239 10.54 -2.31 12.18
N GLN A 240 11.24 -1.38 12.82
CA GLN A 240 11.77 -0.17 12.20
C GLN A 240 13.25 -0.37 11.87
N VAL A 241 13.65 -0.14 10.63
CA VAL A 241 15.02 -0.31 10.13
C VAL A 241 15.55 1.06 9.71
N TRP A 242 16.63 1.52 10.35
CA TRP A 242 17.24 2.81 10.06
C TRP A 242 18.18 2.73 8.87
N LEU A 243 18.10 3.73 7.99
CA LEU A 243 18.99 3.88 6.85
C LEU A 243 20.12 4.88 7.20
N PRO A 244 21.36 4.66 6.74
CA PRO A 244 22.52 5.51 7.01
C PRO A 244 22.44 6.81 6.20
N GLN A 245 21.64 6.81 5.14
CA GLN A 245 21.25 7.97 4.38
C GLN A 245 19.78 7.80 3.98
N ALA A 246 19.06 8.91 3.91
CA ALA A 246 17.67 8.90 3.51
C ALA A 246 17.52 8.27 2.12
N LEU A 247 16.58 7.33 1.98
CA LEU A 247 16.15 6.82 0.68
C LEU A 247 15.37 7.93 -0.02
N LYS A 248 15.96 8.49 -1.07
CA LYS A 248 15.46 9.63 -1.82
C LYS A 248 14.09 9.33 -2.41
N SER A 249 13.27 10.38 -2.45
CA SER A 249 11.96 10.36 -3.09
C SER A 249 12.06 10.06 -4.59
N SER A 250 10.92 9.73 -5.18
CA SER A 250 10.76 9.65 -6.65
C SER A 250 11.59 8.58 -7.36
N GLY A 251 11.79 7.43 -6.74
CA GLY A 251 12.19 6.18 -7.40
C GLY A 251 13.46 5.52 -6.88
N GLU A 252 14.09 6.05 -5.82
CA GLU A 252 15.29 5.39 -5.26
C GLU A 252 14.94 4.05 -4.64
N LYS A 253 15.86 3.09 -4.77
CA LYS A 253 15.68 1.71 -4.33
C LYS A 253 16.56 1.37 -3.13
N ALA A 254 15.98 0.61 -2.21
CA ALA A 254 16.69 -0.10 -1.16
C ALA A 254 16.46 -1.59 -1.32
N LYS A 255 17.49 -2.39 -1.07
CA LYS A 255 17.38 -3.85 -1.02
C LYS A 255 17.68 -4.33 0.39
N LEU A 256 16.70 -4.93 1.06
CA LEU A 256 16.86 -5.53 2.37
C LEU A 256 17.11 -7.03 2.19
N SER A 257 18.10 -7.59 2.88
CA SER A 257 18.29 -9.04 2.98
C SER A 257 18.19 -9.44 4.44
N ILE A 258 17.20 -10.28 4.77
CA ILE A 258 16.86 -10.67 6.15
C ILE A 258 16.86 -12.19 6.22
N SER A 259 17.67 -12.74 7.13
CA SER A 259 17.61 -14.14 7.53
C SER A 259 16.81 -14.25 8.82
N TYR A 260 15.81 -15.12 8.84
CA TYR A 260 14.84 -15.21 9.92
C TYR A 260 14.39 -16.65 10.19
N GLU A 261 13.85 -16.89 11.37
CA GLU A 261 13.21 -18.16 11.70
C GLU A 261 12.04 -17.96 12.68
N PHE A 262 11.07 -18.87 12.66
CA PHE A 262 10.01 -18.92 13.67
C PHE A 262 9.50 -20.34 13.86
N THR A 263 9.01 -20.64 15.06
CA THR A 263 8.35 -21.91 15.38
C THR A 263 6.89 -21.86 14.97
N VAL A 264 6.41 -22.91 14.30
CA VAL A 264 4.98 -23.09 14.00
C VAL A 264 4.26 -23.59 15.26
N PRO A 265 3.34 -22.79 15.82
CA PRO A 265 2.58 -23.20 17.01
C PRO A 265 1.66 -24.38 16.72
N GLU A 266 1.41 -25.25 17.69
CA GLU A 266 0.45 -26.35 17.54
C GLU A 266 -0.98 -25.82 17.47
N TYR A 267 -1.38 -25.02 18.46
CA TYR A 267 -2.67 -24.33 18.50
C TYR A 267 -2.49 -22.83 18.24
N GLY A 268 -2.18 -22.47 17.00
CA GLY A 268 -2.13 -21.08 16.57
C GLY A 268 -3.48 -20.56 16.07
N THR A 269 -3.46 -19.43 15.36
CA THR A 269 -4.67 -18.83 14.79
C THR A 269 -5.10 -19.55 13.51
N ASP A 270 -6.29 -19.22 13.00
CA ASP A 270 -6.85 -19.73 11.73
C ASP A 270 -5.89 -19.85 10.54
N ARG A 271 -4.85 -19.00 10.48
CA ARG A 271 -3.93 -18.90 9.35
C ARG A 271 -2.52 -19.41 9.66
N MET A 272 -2.28 -19.91 10.86
CA MET A 272 -0.96 -20.39 11.27
C MET A 272 -1.09 -21.42 12.39
N GLY A 273 -0.63 -22.64 12.13
CA GLY A 273 -0.59 -23.69 13.14
C GLY A 273 -0.22 -25.05 12.57
N ARG A 274 -0.23 -26.08 13.43
CA ARG A 274 -0.02 -27.46 13.01
C ARG A 274 -0.88 -28.44 13.80
N LEU A 275 -1.41 -29.45 13.13
CA LEU A 275 -2.28 -30.45 13.72
C LEU A 275 -1.65 -31.84 13.59
N LYS A 276 -1.54 -32.56 14.71
CA LYS A 276 -1.12 -33.97 14.68
C LYS A 276 -2.29 -34.84 14.27
N THR A 277 -2.09 -35.65 13.23
CA THR A 277 -3.05 -36.67 12.79
C THR A 277 -2.45 -38.06 12.90
N LYS A 278 -3.26 -39.10 12.70
CA LYS A 278 -2.79 -40.49 12.59
C LYS A 278 -1.78 -40.71 11.46
N ASN A 279 -1.77 -39.84 10.44
CA ASN A 279 -0.90 -39.93 9.26
C ASN A 279 0.27 -38.94 9.30
N GLY A 280 0.53 -38.30 10.44
CA GLY A 280 1.57 -37.29 10.61
C GLY A 280 1.02 -35.89 10.83
N TRP A 281 1.92 -34.90 10.73
CA TRP A 281 1.61 -33.50 10.98
C TRP A 281 1.06 -32.81 9.73
N ILE A 282 -0.01 -32.04 9.90
CA ILE A 282 -0.54 -31.10 8.90
C ILE A 282 -0.15 -29.69 9.35
N TYR A 283 0.24 -28.83 8.41
CA TYR A 283 0.62 -27.45 8.67
C TYR A 283 -0.29 -26.50 7.90
N THR A 284 -0.72 -25.44 8.57
CA THR A 284 -1.34 -24.26 7.97
C THR A 284 -0.39 -23.10 8.20
N ILE A 285 0.08 -22.44 7.14
CA ILE A 285 1.13 -21.42 7.24
C ILE A 285 0.76 -20.22 6.36
N ALA A 286 0.50 -19.09 6.99
CA ALA A 286 0.43 -17.77 6.38
C ALA A 286 1.40 -16.81 7.09
N GLN A 287 1.56 -15.60 6.55
CA GLN A 287 2.29 -14.53 7.27
C GLN A 287 3.74 -14.90 7.61
N TRP A 288 4.34 -15.72 6.75
CA TRP A 288 5.53 -16.52 7.03
C TRP A 288 6.85 -15.84 6.66
N TYR A 289 6.84 -14.53 6.45
CA TYR A 289 8.00 -13.74 6.11
C TYR A 289 7.84 -12.29 6.60
N PRO A 290 8.96 -11.58 6.90
CA PRO A 290 8.95 -10.13 7.11
C PRO A 290 8.39 -9.38 5.89
N LYS A 291 7.40 -8.51 6.10
CA LYS A 291 6.72 -7.79 5.01
C LYS A 291 6.93 -6.29 5.12
N MET A 292 7.09 -5.59 4.00
CA MET A 292 7.08 -4.12 4.01
C MET A 292 5.72 -3.60 4.49
N ALA A 293 5.77 -2.64 5.41
CA ALA A 293 4.62 -1.82 5.72
C ALA A 293 4.33 -0.86 4.56
N VAL A 294 3.08 -0.40 4.44
CA VAL A 294 2.73 0.63 3.45
C VAL A 294 3.20 1.98 3.95
N TYR A 295 3.82 2.77 3.08
CA TYR A 295 3.96 4.21 3.27
C TYR A 295 2.91 4.90 2.40
N ASP A 296 2.04 5.72 2.99
CA ASP A 296 0.98 6.46 2.29
C ASP A 296 0.99 7.96 2.62
N ASP A 297 0.24 8.75 1.86
CA ASP A 297 0.14 10.20 1.97
C ASP A 297 -0.75 10.68 3.14
N ILE A 298 -1.42 9.76 3.84
CA ILE A 298 -2.35 10.09 4.91
C ILE A 298 -1.66 9.96 6.27
N GLN A 299 -1.00 8.83 6.51
CA GLN A 299 -0.40 8.41 7.78
C GLN A 299 1.13 8.30 7.71
N GLY A 300 1.74 8.42 6.52
CA GLY A 300 3.13 8.01 6.32
C GLY A 300 3.22 6.50 6.43
N TRP A 301 4.13 5.98 7.26
CA TRP A 301 4.19 4.54 7.51
C TRP A 301 2.96 4.05 8.28
N ASN A 302 2.26 3.06 7.74
CA ASN A 302 1.26 2.32 8.50
C ASN A 302 1.96 1.45 9.55
N THR A 303 2.04 1.96 10.77
CA THR A 303 2.65 1.26 11.89
C THR A 303 1.62 0.66 12.84
N ASN A 304 0.40 0.36 12.40
CA ASN A 304 -0.56 -0.36 13.26
C ASN A 304 -0.07 -1.78 13.52
N PRO A 305 -0.09 -2.27 14.77
CA PRO A 305 0.33 -3.64 15.06
C PRO A 305 -0.69 -4.62 14.49
N TYR A 306 -0.20 -5.71 13.91
CA TYR A 306 -1.05 -6.84 13.58
C TYR A 306 -1.51 -7.54 14.86
N LEU A 307 -2.82 -7.77 14.99
CA LEU A 307 -3.46 -8.37 16.17
C LEU A 307 -4.13 -9.73 15.89
N GLY A 308 -4.00 -10.27 14.67
CA GLY A 308 -4.60 -11.56 14.28
C GLY A 308 -5.82 -11.46 13.36
N GLN A 309 -6.63 -10.39 13.49
CA GLN A 309 -7.95 -10.31 12.82
C GLN A 309 -7.99 -9.42 11.58
N SER A 310 -6.94 -8.64 11.33
CA SER A 310 -6.88 -7.68 10.23
C SER A 310 -6.56 -8.35 8.89
N GLU A 311 -7.11 -7.80 7.81
CA GLU A 311 -6.76 -8.15 6.43
C GLU A 311 -5.57 -7.32 5.93
N PHE A 312 -5.04 -7.69 4.77
CA PHE A 312 -3.79 -7.14 4.22
C PHE A 312 -3.94 -5.68 3.74
N TYR A 313 -3.09 -4.80 4.24
CA TYR A 313 -2.76 -3.51 3.62
C TYR A 313 -1.24 -3.47 3.42
N LEU A 314 -0.81 -3.87 2.22
CA LEU A 314 0.58 -4.12 1.84
C LEU A 314 0.90 -3.45 0.51
N GLU A 315 2.19 -3.17 0.30
CA GLU A 315 2.69 -2.68 -0.98
C GLU A 315 2.49 -3.70 -2.09
N TYR A 316 2.29 -3.20 -3.32
CA TYR A 316 2.29 -4.04 -4.50
C TYR A 316 3.71 -4.48 -4.85
N GLY A 317 3.85 -5.68 -5.41
CA GLY A 317 5.09 -6.17 -5.98
C GLY A 317 5.02 -7.62 -6.43
N ASP A 318 6.10 -8.09 -7.01
CA ASP A 318 6.24 -9.47 -7.48
C ASP A 318 6.86 -10.35 -6.39
N PHE A 319 6.54 -11.64 -6.46
CA PHE A 319 7.04 -12.64 -5.53
C PHE A 319 7.70 -13.78 -6.31
N ASP A 320 8.99 -13.97 -6.07
CA ASP A 320 9.72 -15.19 -6.43
C ASP A 320 10.00 -15.96 -5.13
N TYR A 321 9.57 -17.22 -5.05
CA TYR A 321 9.81 -18.00 -3.84
C TYR A 321 10.08 -19.47 -4.09
N ALA A 322 10.93 -20.04 -3.25
CA ALA A 322 11.25 -21.45 -3.21
C ALA A 322 11.04 -21.99 -1.78
N ILE A 323 10.48 -23.20 -1.70
CA ILE A 323 10.21 -23.88 -0.43
C ILE A 323 10.94 -25.23 -0.45
N THR A 324 11.80 -25.44 0.55
CA THR A 324 12.40 -26.74 0.85
C THR A 324 11.59 -27.41 1.95
N ALA A 325 11.18 -28.66 1.72
CA ALA A 325 10.44 -29.45 2.71
C ALA A 325 10.80 -30.93 2.55
N PRO A 326 10.53 -31.76 3.58
CA PRO A 326 10.60 -33.21 3.48
C PRO A 326 9.83 -33.75 2.27
N SER A 327 10.42 -34.73 1.58
CA SER A 327 9.87 -35.29 0.34
C SER A 327 8.51 -35.98 0.50
N ASN A 328 8.09 -36.27 1.72
CA ASN A 328 6.82 -36.91 2.05
C ASN A 328 5.69 -35.90 2.33
N ILE A 329 5.90 -34.61 2.10
CA ILE A 329 4.89 -33.55 2.32
C ILE A 329 4.40 -33.01 0.98
N ILE A 330 3.08 -32.82 0.88
CA ILE A 330 2.45 -32.10 -0.22
C ILE A 330 2.32 -30.63 0.20
N ILE A 331 2.83 -29.72 -0.63
CA ILE A 331 2.71 -28.28 -0.44
C ILE A 331 1.65 -27.74 -1.38
N VAL A 332 0.73 -26.95 -0.85
CA VAL A 332 -0.26 -26.20 -1.62
C VAL A 332 -0.12 -24.72 -1.25
N GLY A 333 -0.03 -23.85 -2.24
CA GLY A 333 0.17 -22.42 -2.02
C GLY A 333 -0.28 -21.60 -3.22
N SER A 334 -0.41 -20.29 -3.01
CA SER A 334 -0.75 -19.34 -4.06
C SER A 334 0.46 -19.15 -4.99
N LYS A 335 0.34 -19.56 -6.24
CA LYS A 335 1.29 -19.20 -7.32
C LYS A 335 0.48 -18.69 -8.50
N HIS A 336 0.72 -17.43 -8.89
CA HIS A 336 0.22 -16.93 -10.18
C HIS A 336 1.22 -17.40 -11.24
N HIS A 337 0.87 -18.44 -12.00
CA HIS A 337 1.58 -18.75 -13.25
C HIS A 337 1.22 -17.67 -14.27
N TRP A 338 2.21 -17.01 -14.84
CA TRP A 338 2.11 -16.51 -16.22
C TRP A 338 2.70 -17.60 -17.14
N PRO A 339 2.03 -17.89 -18.27
CA PRO A 339 2.41 -18.97 -19.20
C PRO A 339 3.77 -18.77 -19.85
#